data_AF-A0A847XB37-F1
#
_entry.id   AF-A0A847XB37-F1
#
_cell.length_a   1.000
_cell.length_b   1.000
_cell.length_c   1.000
_cell.angle_alpha   90.00
_cell.angle_beta   90.00
_cell.angle_gamma   90.00
#
_symmetry.space_group_name_H-M   'P 1'
#
loop_
_entity.id
_entity.type
_entity.pdbx_description
1 polymer ?
#
loop_
_entity_poly.entity_id
_entity_poly.type
_entity_poly.pdbx_seq_one_letter_code
_entity_poly.pdbx_strand_id
1 'polypeptide(L)'
;MIYVFGIIIVVIGLVYINVFNRIKQYEVKVKEASANIDVALQKRYTVISQLFEVAKGYAKYEKEVIVSVVEIREGMTVSEKEKVFDILEADYARVRGLIEHYPDLKGNDVFLKLQEGIVDTEEHLAAARRLYNANVSRFNQAISKFPGNIITSVDEKEYLSFS
;
A
#
# COMPACT_ATOMS: atom_id res chain seq x y z
N MET A 1 19.53 -34.57 38.11
CA MET A 1 19.12 -33.16 38.35
C MET A 1 19.83 -32.19 37.41
N ILE A 2 21.17 -32.12 37.38
CA ILE A 2 21.92 -31.19 36.49
C ILE A 2 21.63 -31.39 34.99
N TYR A 3 21.55 -32.63 34.52
CA TYR A 3 21.22 -32.93 33.12
C TYR A 3 19.80 -32.49 32.73
N VAL A 4 18.85 -32.54 33.67
CA VAL A 4 17.45 -32.08 33.44
C VAL A 4 17.41 -30.56 33.28
N PHE A 5 18.14 -29.83 34.12
CA PHE A 5 18.30 -28.38 34.00
C PHE A 5 18.96 -27.97 32.68
N GLY A 6 20.01 -28.68 32.25
CA GLY A 6 20.66 -28.44 30.97
C GLY A 6 19.71 -28.61 29.78
N ILE A 7 18.91 -29.68 29.77
CA ILE A 7 17.90 -29.93 28.72
C ILE A 7 16.84 -28.81 28.69
N ILE A 8 16.34 -28.39 29.86
CA ILE A 8 15.35 -27.31 29.95
C ILE A 8 15.88 -26.00 29.35
N ILE A 9 17.13 -25.63 29.64
CA ILE A 9 17.77 -24.43 29.10
C ILE A 9 17.89 -24.51 27.57
N VAL A 10 18.30 -25.66 27.05
CA VAL A 10 18.41 -25.89 25.60
C VAL A 10 17.05 -25.75 24.92
N VAL A 11 15.99 -26.33 25.51
CA VAL A 11 14.63 -26.24 24.97
C VAL A 11 14.15 -24.78 24.95
N ILE A 12 14.36 -24.02 26.03
CA ILE A 12 14.01 -22.59 26.08
C ILE A 12 14.76 -21.80 25.02
N GLY A 13 16.05 -22.05 24.85
CA GLY A 13 16.86 -21.40 23.82
C GLY A 13 16.36 -21.66 22.40
N LEU A 14 15.97 -22.91 22.09
CA LEU A 14 15.40 -23.27 20.79
C LEU A 14 14.06 -22.58 20.53
N VAL A 15 13.19 -22.52 21.54
CA VAL A 15 11.90 -21.80 21.44
C VAL A 15 12.12 -20.31 21.18
N TYR A 16 13.08 -19.69 21.90
CA TYR A 16 13.42 -18.29 21.71
C TYR A 16 13.87 -18.00 20.27
N ILE A 17 14.81 -18.77 19.75
CA ILE A 17 15.34 -18.60 18.38
C ILE A 17 14.22 -18.76 17.34
N ASN A 18 13.35 -19.77 17.51
CA ASN A 18 12.26 -20.01 16.57
C ASN A 18 11.27 -18.83 16.53
N VAL A 19 10.88 -18.32 17.69
CA VAL A 19 9.91 -17.23 17.80
C VAL A 19 10.51 -15.92 17.28
N PHE A 20 11.76 -15.61 17.63
CA PHE A 20 12.46 -14.43 17.13
C PHE A 20 12.56 -14.42 15.60
N ASN A 21 12.97 -15.54 15.00
CA ASN A 21 13.05 -15.67 13.55
C ASN A 21 11.68 -15.50 12.87
N ARG A 22 10.62 -16.03 13.49
CA ARG A 22 9.24 -15.87 13.00
C ARG A 22 8.78 -14.41 13.01
N ILE A 23 9.05 -13.69 14.10
CA ILE A 23 8.72 -12.27 14.22
C ILE A 23 9.44 -11.47 13.13
N LYS A 24 10.74 -11.71 12.94
CA LYS A 24 11.53 -11.07 11.87
C LYS A 24 11.02 -11.41 10.47
N GLN A 25 10.60 -12.65 10.24
CA GLN A 25 9.99 -13.03 8.97
C GLN A 25 8.69 -12.27 8.70
N TYR A 26 7.84 -12.07 9.71
CA TYR A 26 6.62 -11.27 9.56
C TYR A 26 6.92 -9.79 9.32
N GLU A 27 7.93 -9.23 9.98
CA GLU A 27 8.39 -7.85 9.73
C GLU A 27 8.79 -7.63 8.26
N VAL A 28 9.55 -8.58 7.69
CA VAL A 28 9.93 -8.53 6.26
C VAL A 28 8.69 -8.58 5.36
N LYS A 29 7.73 -9.48 5.64
CA LYS A 29 6.47 -9.58 4.86
C LYS A 29 5.62 -8.30 4.92
N VAL A 30 5.64 -7.59 6.05
CA VAL A 30 4.96 -6.29 6.18
C VAL A 30 5.65 -5.24 5.29
N LYS A 31 6.99 -5.18 5.30
CA LYS A 31 7.77 -4.27 4.43
C LYS A 31 7.54 -4.56 2.95
N GLU A 32 7.58 -5.82 2.55
CA GLU A 32 7.29 -6.26 1.17
C GLU A 32 5.87 -5.85 0.73
N ALA A 33 4.87 -6.09 1.59
CA ALA A 33 3.50 -5.70 1.29
C ALA A 33 3.32 -4.17 1.20
N SER A 34 4.07 -3.41 2.00
CA SER A 34 4.08 -1.94 1.93
C SER A 34 4.67 -1.44 0.61
N ALA A 35 5.76 -2.05 0.13
CA ALA A 35 6.35 -1.74 -1.18
C ALA A 35 5.38 -2.05 -2.34
N ASN A 36 4.58 -3.11 -2.22
CA ASN A 36 3.54 -3.41 -3.22
C ASN A 36 2.46 -2.31 -3.29
N ILE A 37 2.16 -1.62 -2.19
CA ILE A 37 1.26 -0.45 -2.20
C ILE A 37 1.90 0.69 -3.01
N ASP A 38 3.20 0.94 -2.86
CA ASP A 38 3.91 1.99 -3.61
C ASP A 38 3.84 1.75 -5.11
N VAL A 39 4.10 0.50 -5.53
CA VAL A 39 3.97 0.09 -6.93
C VAL A 39 2.54 0.28 -7.44
N ALA A 40 1.53 -0.07 -6.64
CA ALA A 40 0.13 0.09 -7.03
C ALA A 40 -0.25 1.58 -7.18
N LEU A 41 0.17 2.44 -6.25
CA LEU A 41 -0.03 3.89 -6.34
C LEU A 41 0.69 4.49 -7.56
N GLN A 42 1.92 4.05 -7.84
CA GLN A 42 2.69 4.54 -8.99
C GLN A 42 2.04 4.16 -10.32
N LYS A 43 1.49 2.94 -10.41
CA LYS A 43 0.70 2.53 -11.58
C LYS A 43 -0.55 3.38 -11.72
N ARG A 44 -1.32 3.58 -10.63
CA ARG A 44 -2.52 4.44 -10.65
C ARG A 44 -2.19 5.85 -11.12
N TYR A 45 -1.15 6.48 -10.55
CA TYR A 45 -0.67 7.79 -10.98
C TYR A 45 -0.30 7.80 -12.47
N THR A 46 0.41 6.78 -12.95
CA THR A 46 0.81 6.70 -14.36
C THR A 46 -0.41 6.65 -15.28
N VAL A 47 -1.42 5.84 -14.96
CA VAL A 47 -2.65 5.73 -15.76
C VAL A 47 -3.47 7.03 -15.69
N ILE A 48 -3.59 7.66 -14.52
CA ILE A 48 -4.27 8.97 -14.38
C ILE A 48 -3.56 10.05 -15.20
N SER A 49 -2.23 10.12 -15.13
CA SER A 49 -1.44 11.08 -15.91
C SER A 49 -1.58 10.85 -17.41
N GLN A 50 -1.62 9.60 -17.86
CA GLN A 50 -1.89 9.27 -19.27
C GLN A 50 -3.32 9.67 -19.68
N LEU A 51 -4.32 9.39 -18.84
CA LEU A 51 -5.71 9.79 -19.05
C LEU A 51 -5.83 11.31 -19.19
N PHE A 52 -5.13 12.04 -18.33
CA PHE A 52 -5.07 13.49 -18.36
C PHE A 52 -4.41 14.02 -19.64
N GLU A 53 -3.27 13.48 -20.08
CA GLU A 53 -2.62 13.91 -21.32
C GLU A 53 -3.51 13.66 -22.54
N VAL A 54 -4.23 12.55 -22.58
CA VAL A 54 -5.24 12.29 -23.62
C VAL A 54 -6.35 13.33 -23.55
N ALA A 55 -6.94 13.58 -22.38
CA ALA A 55 -7.99 14.58 -22.20
C ALA A 55 -7.54 15.99 -22.62
N LYS A 56 -6.33 16.39 -22.24
CA LYS A 56 -5.70 17.67 -22.61
C LYS A 56 -5.50 17.83 -24.11
N GLY A 57 -5.18 16.74 -24.82
CA GLY A 57 -5.08 16.72 -26.28
C GLY A 57 -6.39 17.09 -26.99
N TYR A 58 -7.54 16.86 -26.34
CA TYR A 58 -8.87 17.27 -26.79
C TYR A 58 -9.25 18.66 -26.27
N ALA A 59 -8.91 18.97 -25.02
CA ALA A 59 -9.18 20.25 -24.37
C ALA A 59 -8.11 21.32 -24.67
N LYS A 60 -7.62 21.40 -25.93
CA LYS A 60 -6.48 22.24 -26.41
C LYS A 60 -6.46 23.72 -25.98
N TYR A 61 -7.54 24.24 -25.40
CA TYR A 61 -7.71 25.64 -24.97
C TYR A 61 -8.02 25.82 -23.48
N GLU A 62 -8.11 24.77 -22.67
CA GLU A 62 -8.32 24.88 -21.22
C GLU A 62 -7.01 24.75 -20.44
N LYS A 63 -6.65 25.84 -19.74
CA LYS A 63 -5.49 25.89 -18.83
C LYS A 63 -5.76 25.26 -17.45
N GLU A 64 -7.00 24.86 -17.17
CA GLU A 64 -7.46 24.63 -15.80
C GLU A 64 -7.18 23.24 -15.25
N VAL A 65 -6.95 22.24 -16.10
CA VAL A 65 -6.70 20.90 -15.58
C VAL A 65 -5.20 20.75 -15.33
N ILE A 66 -4.82 20.96 -14.06
CA ILE A 66 -3.49 20.66 -13.54
C ILE A 66 -3.63 19.38 -12.72
N VAL A 67 -2.97 18.31 -13.15
CA VAL A 67 -2.78 17.12 -12.31
C VAL A 67 -1.76 17.48 -11.24
N SER A 68 -2.08 17.14 -10.00
CA SER A 68 -1.14 17.33 -8.90
C SER A 68 0.06 16.43 -9.13
N VAL A 69 1.25 17.00 -9.20
CA VAL A 69 2.47 16.17 -9.23
C VAL A 69 2.64 15.59 -7.84
N VAL A 70 2.47 14.27 -7.73
CA VAL A 70 2.64 13.56 -6.48
C VAL A 70 3.90 12.73 -6.53
N GLU A 71 4.73 12.84 -5.50
CA GLU A 71 5.98 12.08 -5.40
C GLU A 71 5.76 10.83 -4.55
N ILE A 72 5.76 9.66 -5.20
CA ILE A 72 5.66 8.36 -4.54
C ILE A 72 7.08 7.88 -4.27
N ARG A 73 7.52 7.98 -3.02
CA ARG A 73 8.88 7.61 -2.59
C ARG A 73 8.89 6.27 -1.87
N GLU A 74 9.98 5.53 -2.00
CA GLU A 74 10.23 4.37 -1.15
C GLU A 74 10.34 4.81 0.32
N GLY A 75 9.74 4.03 1.22
CA GLY A 75 9.80 4.29 2.66
C GLY A 75 8.79 5.32 3.18
N MET A 76 7.85 5.79 2.36
CA MET A 76 6.71 6.58 2.84
C MET A 76 5.96 5.82 3.93
N THR A 77 5.51 6.55 4.93
CA THR A 77 4.62 6.00 5.95
C THR A 77 3.27 5.64 5.33
N VAL A 78 2.57 4.74 6.01
CA VAL A 78 1.18 4.38 5.72
C VAL A 78 0.30 5.63 5.52
N SER A 79 0.30 6.55 6.48
CA SER A 79 -0.55 7.75 6.41
C SER A 79 -0.19 8.67 5.23
N GLU A 80 1.09 8.76 4.86
CA GLU A 80 1.49 9.56 3.69
C GLU A 80 0.99 8.93 2.39
N LYS A 81 1.03 7.59 2.27
CA LYS A 81 0.49 6.86 1.11
C LYS A 81 -1.02 7.05 0.95
N GLU A 82 -1.74 7.22 2.05
CA GLU A 82 -3.17 7.53 2.03
C GLU A 82 -3.45 8.90 1.43
N LYS A 83 -2.71 9.92 1.86
CA LYS A 83 -2.82 11.28 1.32
C LYS A 83 -2.52 11.30 -0.18
N VAL A 84 -1.53 10.54 -0.63
CA VAL A 84 -1.25 10.36 -2.07
C VAL A 84 -2.47 9.83 -2.80
N PHE A 85 -3.09 8.77 -2.28
CA PHE A 85 -4.29 8.20 -2.89
C PHE A 85 -5.43 9.21 -2.99
N ASP A 86 -5.70 9.97 -1.92
CA ASP A 86 -6.76 10.98 -1.91
C ASP A 86 -6.52 12.09 -2.94
N ILE A 87 -5.26 12.51 -3.11
CA ILE A 87 -4.87 13.48 -4.14
C ILE A 87 -5.14 12.90 -5.55
N LEU A 88 -4.72 11.66 -5.79
CA LEU A 88 -4.94 10.98 -7.09
C LEU A 88 -6.43 10.82 -7.39
N GLU A 89 -7.25 10.51 -6.39
CA GLU A 89 -8.70 10.40 -6.56
C GLU A 89 -9.34 11.74 -6.88
N ALA A 90 -8.90 12.81 -6.22
CA ALA A 90 -9.35 14.16 -6.54
C ALA A 90 -8.94 14.60 -7.96
N ASP A 91 -7.72 14.26 -8.41
CA ASP A 91 -7.28 14.48 -9.79
C ASP A 91 -8.17 13.72 -10.79
N TYR A 92 -8.45 12.45 -10.53
CA TYR A 92 -9.32 11.65 -11.40
C TYR A 92 -10.74 12.20 -11.46
N ALA A 93 -11.31 12.64 -10.33
CA ALA A 93 -12.62 13.27 -10.27
C ALA A 93 -12.68 14.55 -11.11
N ARG A 94 -11.63 15.39 -11.06
CA ARG A 94 -11.51 16.58 -11.91
C ARG A 94 -11.49 16.23 -13.39
N VAL A 95 -10.67 15.25 -13.79
CA VAL A 95 -10.63 14.78 -15.18
C VAL A 95 -12.00 14.26 -15.61
N ARG A 96 -12.72 13.56 -14.74
CA ARG A 96 -14.06 13.03 -15.05
C ARG A 96 -15.08 14.13 -15.30
N GLY A 97 -15.05 15.21 -14.51
CA GLY A 97 -15.91 16.38 -14.71
C GLY A 97 -15.69 17.04 -16.07
N LEU A 98 -14.45 17.08 -16.55
CA LEU A 98 -14.13 17.61 -17.87
C LEU A 98 -14.80 16.81 -18.99
N ILE A 99 -14.85 15.49 -18.89
CA ILE A 99 -15.40 14.60 -19.93
C ILE A 99 -16.85 14.98 -20.31
N GLU A 100 -17.64 15.47 -19.36
CA GLU A 100 -19.02 15.89 -19.63
C GLU A 100 -19.11 17.00 -20.68
N HIS A 101 -18.08 17.83 -20.78
CA HIS A 101 -18.00 18.92 -21.76
C HIS A 101 -17.43 18.49 -23.12
N TYR A 102 -16.85 17.29 -23.23
CA TYR A 102 -16.17 16.80 -24.43
C TYR A 102 -16.70 15.41 -24.86
N PRO A 103 -17.85 15.33 -25.55
CA PRO A 103 -18.44 14.05 -26.00
C PRO A 103 -17.51 13.22 -26.89
N ASP A 104 -16.67 13.86 -27.69
CA ASP A 104 -15.70 13.17 -28.56
C ASP A 104 -14.64 12.39 -27.76
N LEU A 105 -14.35 12.82 -26.53
CA LEU A 105 -13.46 12.11 -25.61
C LEU A 105 -14.14 10.87 -25.02
N LYS A 106 -15.46 10.92 -24.77
CA LYS A 106 -16.24 9.78 -24.25
C LYS A 106 -16.20 8.59 -25.21
N GLY A 107 -16.18 8.85 -26.51
CA GLY A 107 -16.14 7.82 -27.55
C GLY A 107 -14.74 7.38 -27.96
N ASN A 108 -13.68 7.91 -27.36
CA ASN A 108 -12.31 7.60 -27.74
C ASN A 108 -11.86 6.25 -27.13
N ASP A 109 -11.45 5.30 -27.99
CA ASP A 109 -11.01 3.96 -27.57
C ASP A 109 -9.81 3.98 -26.60
N VAL A 110 -8.87 4.90 -26.75
CA VAL A 110 -7.71 5.04 -25.86
C VAL A 110 -8.17 5.53 -24.49
N PHE A 111 -9.11 6.47 -24.47
CA PHE A 111 -9.68 7.01 -23.25
C PHE A 111 -10.49 5.97 -22.46
N LEU A 112 -11.31 5.17 -23.15
CA LEU A 112 -12.06 4.07 -22.55
C LEU A 112 -11.13 3.02 -21.93
N LYS A 113 -10.07 2.63 -22.65
CA LYS A 113 -9.05 1.70 -22.13
C LYS A 113 -8.32 2.24 -20.90
N LEU A 114 -8.04 3.54 -20.86
CA LEU A 114 -7.42 4.16 -19.69
C LEU A 114 -8.37 4.19 -18.49
N GLN A 115 -9.67 4.44 -18.69
CA GLN A 115 -10.67 4.32 -17.63
C GLN A 115 -10.76 2.89 -17.07
N GLU A 116 -10.77 1.87 -17.93
CA GLU A 116 -10.68 0.46 -17.50
C GLU A 116 -9.40 0.23 -16.70
N GLY A 117 -8.26 0.75 -17.18
CA GLY A 117 -6.99 0.69 -16.46
C GLY A 117 -7.03 1.36 -15.07
N ILE A 118 -7.81 2.44 -14.88
CA ILE A 118 -8.00 3.05 -13.57
C ILE A 118 -8.71 2.07 -12.62
N VAL A 119 -9.78 1.43 -13.08
CA VAL A 119 -10.52 0.42 -12.30
C VAL A 119 -9.61 -0.75 -11.93
N ASP A 120 -8.80 -1.24 -12.88
CA ASP A 120 -7.83 -2.32 -12.63
C ASP A 120 -6.80 -1.90 -11.58
N THR A 121 -6.26 -0.66 -11.67
CA THR A 121 -5.32 -0.17 -10.66
C THR A 121 -5.97 0.02 -9.28
N GLU A 122 -7.26 0.31 -9.22
CA GLU A 122 -8.03 0.37 -7.97
C GLU A 122 -8.14 -1.01 -7.31
N GLU A 123 -8.50 -2.03 -8.09
CA GLU A 123 -8.57 -3.40 -7.59
C GLU A 123 -7.20 -3.88 -7.11
N HIS A 124 -6.14 -3.61 -7.86
CA HIS A 124 -4.77 -3.91 -7.46
C HIS A 124 -4.37 -3.21 -6.17
N LEU A 125 -4.70 -1.92 -6.01
CA LEU A 125 -4.42 -1.18 -4.79
C LEU A 125 -5.21 -1.74 -3.60
N ALA A 126 -6.49 -2.07 -3.78
CA ALA A 126 -7.32 -2.68 -2.76
C ALA A 126 -6.76 -4.06 -2.33
N ALA A 127 -6.31 -4.87 -3.29
CA ALA A 127 -5.66 -6.15 -3.00
C ALA A 127 -4.35 -5.98 -2.23
N ALA A 128 -3.50 -5.02 -2.63
CA ALA A 128 -2.26 -4.70 -1.92
C ALA A 128 -2.52 -4.25 -0.47
N ARG A 129 -3.53 -3.40 -0.26
CA ARG A 129 -3.97 -2.97 1.09
C ARG A 129 -4.45 -4.14 1.94
N ARG A 130 -5.28 -5.03 1.40
CA ARG A 130 -5.74 -6.24 2.12
C ARG A 130 -4.57 -7.12 2.54
N LEU A 131 -3.59 -7.33 1.64
CA LEU A 131 -2.41 -8.13 1.93
C LEU A 131 -1.54 -7.49 3.02
N TYR A 132 -1.32 -6.18 2.96
CA TYR A 132 -0.61 -5.43 3.98
C TYR A 132 -1.29 -5.58 5.35
N ASN A 133 -2.59 -5.33 5.43
CA ASN A 133 -3.37 -5.45 6.67
C ASN A 133 -3.34 -6.89 7.23
N ALA A 134 -3.40 -7.91 6.37
CA ALA A 134 -3.26 -9.30 6.78
C ALA A 134 -1.87 -9.62 7.37
N ASN A 135 -0.80 -9.09 6.77
CA ASN A 135 0.57 -9.28 7.27
C ASN A 135 0.81 -8.53 8.58
N VAL A 136 0.31 -7.29 8.70
CA VAL A 136 0.36 -6.51 9.95
C VAL A 136 -0.40 -7.24 11.05
N SER A 137 -1.59 -7.76 10.77
CA SER A 137 -2.35 -8.55 11.75
C SER A 137 -1.57 -9.77 12.24
N ARG A 138 -0.92 -10.52 11.33
CA ARG A 138 -0.08 -11.67 11.70
C ARG A 138 1.12 -11.27 12.54
N PHE A 139 1.78 -10.18 12.19
CA PHE A 139 2.89 -9.61 12.97
C PHE A 139 2.43 -9.22 14.38
N ASN A 140 1.36 -8.44 14.49
CA ASN A 140 0.77 -8.00 15.76
C ASN A 140 0.35 -9.19 16.64
N GLN A 141 -0.25 -10.23 16.06
CA GLN A 141 -0.57 -11.46 16.79
C GLN A 141 0.67 -12.21 17.27
N ALA A 142 1.78 -12.20 16.51
CA ALA A 142 3.01 -12.89 16.87
C ALA A 142 3.72 -12.21 18.05
N ILE A 143 3.68 -10.88 18.13
CA ILE A 143 4.29 -10.11 19.23
C ILE A 143 3.39 -10.02 20.46
N SER A 144 2.06 -10.11 20.30
CA SER A 144 1.11 -10.00 21.42
C SER A 144 0.96 -11.31 22.23
N LYS A 145 1.23 -12.47 21.60
CA LYS A 145 1.09 -13.79 22.24
C LYS A 145 2.38 -14.24 22.93
N PHE A 146 2.26 -15.01 24.02
CA PHE A 146 3.41 -15.68 24.66
C PHE A 146 4.01 -16.77 23.74
N PRO A 147 5.34 -16.92 23.67
CA PRO A 147 6.37 -16.15 24.39
C PRO A 147 6.85 -14.89 23.64
N GLY A 148 6.22 -14.54 22.51
CA GLY A 148 6.59 -13.38 21.68
C GLY A 148 6.57 -12.05 22.44
N ASN A 149 5.58 -11.86 23.31
CA ASN A 149 5.44 -10.65 24.14
C ASN A 149 6.60 -10.39 25.12
N ILE A 150 7.41 -11.41 25.45
CA ILE A 150 8.60 -11.27 26.29
C ILE A 150 9.83 -10.92 25.45
N ILE A 151 9.89 -11.45 24.23
CA ILE A 151 11.01 -11.29 23.31
C ILE A 151 11.02 -9.87 22.71
N THR A 152 9.84 -9.32 22.45
CA THR A 152 9.68 -7.94 22.01
C THR A 152 9.32 -7.07 23.20
N SER A 153 10.26 -6.26 23.69
CA SER A 153 9.94 -5.10 24.52
C SER A 153 9.28 -4.05 23.61
N VAL A 154 7.95 -4.08 23.53
CA VAL A 154 7.20 -3.22 22.61
C VAL A 154 7.03 -1.84 23.25
N ASP A 155 7.77 -0.85 22.76
CA ASP A 155 7.27 0.53 22.73
C ASP A 155 6.14 0.54 21.70
N GLU A 156 4.92 0.40 22.21
CA GLU A 156 3.68 0.41 21.43
C GLU A 156 3.50 1.80 20.82
N LYS A 157 3.58 1.93 19.48
CA LYS A 157 2.82 2.98 18.77
C LYS A 157 2.79 2.93 17.25
N GLU A 158 3.67 2.19 16.56
CA GLU A 158 3.81 2.43 15.11
C GLU A 158 3.05 1.50 14.17
N TYR A 159 2.36 0.46 14.67
CA TYR A 159 1.70 -0.54 13.81
C TYR A 159 0.18 -0.64 14.03
N LEU A 160 -0.45 0.47 14.40
CA LEU A 160 -1.90 0.61 14.46
C LEU A 160 -2.43 1.13 13.12
N SER A 161 -2.98 0.20 12.36
CA SER A 161 -4.08 0.35 11.39
C SER A 161 -4.00 1.50 10.38
N PHE A 162 -3.80 1.15 9.10
CA PHE A 162 -4.70 1.66 8.08
C PHE A 162 -6.11 1.16 8.45
N SER A 163 -6.96 2.06 8.93
CA SER A 163 -8.41 1.88 9.00
C SER A 163 -9.00 2.38 7.70
#